data_AF-A0A522N7D0-F1
#
_entry.id   AF-A0A522N7D0-F1
#
_cell.length_a   1.000
_cell.length_b   1.000
_cell.length_c   1.000
_cell.angle_alpha   90.00
_cell.angle_beta   90.00
_cell.angle_gamma   90.00
#
_symmetry.space_group_name_H-M   'P 1'
#
loop_
_entity.id
_entity.type
_entity.pdbx_description
1 polymer ?
#
loop_
_entity_poly.entity_id
_entity_poly.type
_entity_poly.pdbx_seq_one_letter_code
_entity_poly.pdbx_strand_id
1 'polypeptide(L)'
;MKSTAWASTCASRVATPSATLRERPGVLVGGRIGARFTKESLNTMDLTKTYPRSVREEFAGVVMLARATDKGRAFAEGKNGEYNYNCPMDQAVFGFLGIDKDVYLAKLKQLDDAKLEQWVKETYVSRKSAAEIAQWNAAFLQRSPEKGSDSEAYFVNLRNQVAPGRTDVTTWPDLLDLDEKRPVPVRA
;
A
#
# COMPACT_ATOMS: atom_id res chain seq x y z
N MET A 1 3.78 10.35 19.38
CA MET A 1 3.23 8.97 19.39
C MET A 1 2.36 8.83 18.15
N LYS A 2 2.56 7.79 17.35
CA LYS A 2 1.71 7.49 16.19
C LYS A 2 0.32 7.11 16.72
N SER A 3 -0.76 7.61 16.11
CA SER A 3 -2.12 7.27 16.54
C SER A 3 -2.40 5.81 16.20
N THR A 4 -2.80 5.01 17.18
CA THR A 4 -2.96 3.55 17.10
C THR A 4 -4.24 3.12 16.38
N ALA A 5 -4.98 4.05 15.79
CA ALA A 5 -6.39 3.84 15.48
C ALA A 5 -6.62 3.02 14.21
N TRP A 6 -5.68 2.97 13.27
CA TRP A 6 -5.86 2.32 11.95
C TRP A 6 -5.85 0.78 11.97
N ALA A 7 -5.22 0.15 12.96
CA ALA A 7 -4.83 -1.27 12.87
C ALA A 7 -5.94 -2.31 13.08
N SER A 8 -7.08 -1.96 13.71
CA SER A 8 -7.93 -2.97 14.39
C SER A 8 -9.07 -3.62 13.61
N THR A 9 -9.37 -3.28 12.34
CA THR A 9 -10.61 -3.78 11.68
C THR A 9 -10.45 -4.59 10.39
N CYS A 10 -9.22 -4.96 9.99
CA CYS A 10 -9.01 -5.73 8.74
C CYS A 10 -9.15 -7.27 8.86
N ALA A 11 -9.66 -7.82 9.96
CA ALA A 11 -9.79 -9.26 10.12
C ALA A 11 -11.19 -9.75 9.71
N SER A 12 -11.33 -10.24 8.48
CA SER A 12 -12.36 -11.25 8.14
C SER A 12 -11.92 -12.17 7.00
N ARG A 13 -11.50 -13.36 7.44
CA ARG A 13 -11.50 -14.71 6.83
C ARG A 13 -11.29 -14.85 5.32
N VAL A 14 -10.16 -15.47 4.94
CA VAL A 14 -10.10 -16.43 3.83
C VAL A 14 -9.28 -17.66 4.24
N ALA A 15 -9.83 -18.83 3.90
CA ALA A 15 -9.36 -20.16 4.21
C ALA A 15 -8.01 -20.54 3.56
N THR A 16 -7.22 -21.33 4.27
CA THR A 16 -6.02 -22.01 3.79
C THR A 16 -6.34 -23.17 2.85
N PRO A 17 -5.62 -23.34 1.73
CA PRO A 17 -5.46 -24.65 1.10
C PRO A 17 -4.13 -25.29 1.52
N SER A 18 -4.27 -26.50 2.03
CA SER A 18 -3.19 -27.46 2.28
C SER A 18 -2.62 -27.95 0.94
N ALA A 19 -1.30 -27.94 0.79
CA ALA A 19 -0.63 -28.57 -0.35
C ALA A 19 0.54 -29.42 0.15
N THR A 20 0.40 -30.73 -0.05
CA THR A 20 1.38 -31.77 0.24
C THR A 20 2.47 -31.78 -0.85
N LEU A 21 3.71 -31.49 -0.47
CA LEU A 21 4.89 -31.65 -1.34
C LEU A 21 5.46 -33.07 -1.17
N ARG A 22 5.50 -33.84 -2.26
CA ARG A 22 6.35 -35.03 -2.38
C ARG A 22 7.74 -34.59 -2.82
N GLU A 23 8.75 -34.92 -2.02
CA GLU A 23 10.17 -34.78 -2.40
C GLU A 23 10.60 -35.89 -3.36
N ARG A 24 11.51 -35.53 -4.28
CA ARG A 24 12.44 -36.48 -4.93
C ARG A 24 13.84 -35.85 -5.04
N PRO A 25 14.92 -36.63 -4.80
CA PRO A 25 16.26 -36.09 -4.65
C PRO A 25 17.11 -36.14 -5.94
N GLY A 26 18.06 -35.22 -6.02
CA GLY A 26 19.38 -35.41 -6.63
C GLY A 26 19.59 -34.80 -8.03
N VAL A 27 20.50 -33.84 -8.13
CA VAL A 27 21.84 -34.02 -8.72
C VAL A 27 22.64 -32.72 -8.59
N LEU A 28 23.87 -32.89 -8.11
CA LEU A 28 24.86 -31.85 -7.82
C LEU A 28 25.77 -31.68 -9.04
N VAL A 29 25.79 -30.51 -9.68
CA VAL A 29 26.88 -30.12 -10.59
C VAL A 29 27.24 -28.66 -10.34
N GLY A 30 28.50 -28.45 -10.02
CA GLY A 30 29.07 -27.16 -9.64
C GLY A 30 29.26 -26.20 -10.79
N GLY A 31 29.20 -24.92 -10.44
CA GLY A 31 29.61 -23.79 -11.26
C GLY A 31 29.71 -22.55 -10.39
N ARG A 32 30.92 -22.17 -10.01
CA ARG A 32 31.19 -20.94 -9.26
C ARG A 32 30.98 -19.74 -10.18
N ILE A 33 29.98 -18.94 -9.87
CA ILE A 33 30.02 -17.48 -10.01
C ILE A 33 29.16 -16.92 -8.88
N GLY A 34 29.82 -16.75 -7.73
CA GLY A 34 29.23 -16.05 -6.59
C GLY A 34 29.15 -14.57 -6.91
N ALA A 35 28.14 -14.15 -7.66
CA ALA A 35 27.57 -12.84 -7.45
C ALA A 35 26.75 -12.94 -6.16
N ARG A 36 27.40 -12.65 -5.01
CA ARG A 36 26.63 -12.14 -3.87
C ARG A 36 25.94 -10.89 -4.40
N PHE A 37 24.66 -10.98 -4.71
CA PHE A 37 23.80 -9.81 -4.71
C PHE A 37 23.90 -9.27 -3.29
N THR A 38 24.81 -8.31 -3.07
CA THR A 38 24.76 -7.52 -1.85
C THR A 38 23.38 -6.88 -1.88
N LYS A 39 22.62 -7.09 -0.80
CA LYS A 39 21.33 -6.45 -0.53
C LYS A 39 21.57 -4.95 -0.29
N GLU A 40 22.32 -4.29 -1.16
CA GLU A 40 22.63 -2.88 -1.09
C GLU A 40 21.49 -2.12 -1.73
N SER A 41 20.65 -1.58 -0.85
CA SER A 41 19.68 -0.53 -1.10
C SER A 41 18.48 -0.88 -1.98
N LEU A 42 17.81 -2.01 -1.72
CA LEU A 42 16.35 -1.96 -1.80
C LEU A 42 15.90 -1.02 -0.67
N ASN A 43 15.28 0.13 -0.98
CA ASN A 43 14.82 1.12 0.00
C ASN A 43 14.12 0.42 1.18
N THR A 44 14.83 0.20 2.29
CA THR A 44 14.32 -0.54 3.43
C THR A 44 13.42 0.40 4.22
N MET A 45 12.11 0.28 4.04
CA MET A 45 11.11 1.08 4.73
C MET A 45 10.79 0.46 6.10
N ASP A 46 11.04 1.21 7.18
CA ASP A 46 10.69 0.83 8.56
C ASP A 46 9.50 1.65 9.06
N LEU A 47 8.29 1.12 8.85
CA LEU A 47 7.04 1.78 9.21
C LEU A 47 6.76 1.77 10.73
N THR A 48 7.60 1.09 11.52
CA THR A 48 7.59 1.27 12.99
C THR A 48 8.10 2.66 13.36
N LYS A 49 9.00 3.26 12.57
CA LYS A 49 9.63 4.56 12.85
C LYS A 49 9.10 5.70 11.97
N THR A 50 8.82 5.42 10.70
CA THR A 50 8.31 6.44 9.76
C THR A 50 6.88 6.16 9.29
N TYR A 51 6.28 7.12 8.59
CA TYR A 51 5.02 6.94 7.87
C TYR A 51 5.32 6.51 6.43
N PRO A 52 4.47 5.69 5.79
CA PRO A 52 4.58 5.46 4.35
C PRO A 52 4.23 6.76 3.61
N ARG A 53 4.53 6.85 2.31
CA ARG A 53 4.19 8.00 1.47
C ARG A 53 2.71 8.36 1.53
N SER A 54 2.41 9.62 1.20
CA SER A 54 1.03 10.12 1.19
C SER A 54 0.19 9.32 0.21
N VAL A 55 -1.10 9.23 0.49
CA VAL A 55 -2.08 8.68 -0.48
C VAL A 55 -2.03 9.47 -1.80
N ARG A 56 -1.69 10.76 -1.74
CA ARG A 56 -1.66 11.68 -2.89
C ARG A 56 -0.39 11.57 -3.73
N GLU A 57 0.64 10.93 -3.21
CA GLU A 57 1.87 10.73 -3.96
C GLU A 57 1.63 9.70 -5.06
N GLU A 58 1.87 10.12 -6.29
CA GLU A 58 1.69 9.28 -7.47
C GLU A 58 2.90 8.36 -7.66
N PHE A 59 2.63 7.13 -8.08
CA PHE A 59 3.64 6.19 -8.55
C PHE A 59 3.17 5.63 -9.87
N ALA A 60 3.98 5.78 -10.93
CA ALA A 60 3.57 5.50 -12.30
C ALA A 60 2.29 6.28 -12.73
N GLY A 61 2.09 7.48 -12.16
CA GLY A 61 0.91 8.33 -12.39
C GLY A 61 -0.35 7.91 -11.62
N VAL A 62 -0.25 6.98 -10.68
CA VAL A 62 -1.39 6.41 -9.95
C VAL A 62 -1.25 6.72 -8.46
N VAL A 63 -2.27 7.37 -7.87
CA VAL A 63 -2.31 7.66 -6.42
C VAL A 63 -2.42 6.36 -5.61
N MET A 64 -2.15 6.40 -4.31
CA MET A 64 -2.12 5.23 -3.40
C MET A 64 -1.03 4.19 -3.68
N LEU A 65 -0.53 4.06 -4.91
CA LEU A 65 0.42 3.02 -5.27
C LEU A 65 1.80 3.23 -4.63
N ALA A 66 2.27 4.47 -4.49
CA ALA A 66 3.48 4.81 -3.73
C ALA A 66 3.39 4.29 -2.27
N ARG A 67 2.25 4.56 -1.63
CA ARG A 67 1.96 4.12 -0.27
C ARG A 67 1.88 2.60 -0.16
N ALA A 68 1.25 1.92 -1.11
CA ALA A 68 1.19 0.46 -1.16
C ALA A 68 2.59 -0.17 -1.36
N THR A 69 3.46 0.48 -2.13
CA THR A 69 4.88 0.10 -2.30
C THR A 69 5.59 0.09 -0.96
N ASP A 70 5.51 1.18 -0.20
CA ASP A 70 6.19 1.30 1.09
C ASP A 70 5.69 0.26 2.09
N LYS A 71 4.37 0.05 2.14
CA LYS A 71 3.75 -0.98 2.97
C LYS A 71 4.20 -2.38 2.58
N GLY A 72 4.27 -2.68 1.28
CA GLY A 72 4.74 -3.97 0.80
C GLY A 72 6.23 -4.20 1.09
N ARG A 73 7.08 -3.18 0.95
CA ARG A 73 8.50 -3.25 1.31
C ARG A 73 8.67 -3.49 2.82
N ALA A 74 7.93 -2.76 3.65
CA ALA A 74 7.96 -2.93 5.09
C ALA A 74 7.43 -4.31 5.52
N PHE A 75 6.35 -4.79 4.90
CA PHE A 75 5.80 -6.12 5.13
C PHE A 75 6.80 -7.22 4.77
N ALA A 76 7.50 -7.10 3.63
CA ALA A 76 8.52 -8.05 3.22
C ALA A 76 9.71 -8.16 4.20
N GLU A 77 9.95 -7.12 5.00
CA GLU A 77 11.01 -7.08 6.02
C GLU A 77 10.49 -7.27 7.46
N GLY A 78 9.19 -7.47 7.67
CA GLY A 78 8.59 -7.56 9.01
C GLY A 78 8.64 -6.25 9.81
N LYS A 79 8.71 -5.10 9.12
CA LYS A 79 8.79 -3.75 9.70
C LYS A 79 7.54 -2.90 9.40
N ASN A 80 6.40 -3.56 9.20
CA ASN A 80 5.15 -2.91 8.84
C ASN A 80 4.53 -2.12 10.00
N GLY A 81 4.87 -2.42 11.26
CA GLY A 81 4.29 -1.77 12.43
C GLY A 81 2.78 -1.95 12.46
N GLU A 82 2.05 -0.85 12.57
CA GLU A 82 0.57 -0.82 12.57
C GLU A 82 -0.04 -0.84 11.16
N TYR A 83 0.79 -0.71 10.13
CA TYR A 83 0.32 -0.74 8.75
C TYR A 83 0.14 -2.17 8.28
N ASN A 84 -0.98 -2.44 7.61
CA ASN A 84 -1.24 -3.74 7.01
C ASN A 84 -1.17 -3.67 5.48
N TYR A 85 -0.28 -4.45 4.87
CA TYR A 85 -0.20 -4.61 3.41
C TYR A 85 -1.44 -5.36 2.91
N ASN A 86 -1.91 -4.99 1.72
CA ASN A 86 -3.13 -5.55 1.11
C ASN A 86 -4.41 -5.22 1.92
N CYS A 87 -4.48 -4.02 2.51
CA CYS A 87 -5.73 -3.50 3.08
C CYS A 87 -6.74 -3.11 1.97
N PRO A 88 -8.01 -2.82 2.28
CA PRO A 88 -9.03 -2.48 1.27
C PRO A 88 -8.62 -1.36 0.29
N MET A 89 -7.84 -0.37 0.76
CA MET A 89 -7.32 0.70 -0.10
C MET A 89 -6.23 0.20 -1.08
N ASP A 90 -5.33 -0.68 -0.62
CA ASP A 90 -4.31 -1.30 -1.49
C ASP A 90 -4.99 -2.20 -2.53
N GLN A 91 -5.97 -3.01 -2.09
CA GLN A 91 -6.74 -3.89 -2.97
C GLN A 91 -7.46 -3.11 -4.06
N ALA A 92 -7.96 -1.91 -3.76
CA ALA A 92 -8.61 -1.08 -4.75
C ALA A 92 -7.67 -0.56 -5.84
N VAL A 93 -6.42 -0.19 -5.52
CA VAL A 93 -5.44 0.22 -6.54
C VAL A 93 -4.91 -0.98 -7.33
N PHE A 94 -4.67 -2.11 -6.66
CA PHE A 94 -4.28 -3.36 -7.33
C PHE A 94 -5.38 -3.86 -8.26
N GLY A 95 -6.64 -3.80 -7.84
CA GLY A 95 -7.80 -4.18 -8.65
C GLY A 95 -7.99 -3.25 -9.87
N PHE A 96 -7.79 -1.94 -9.70
CA PHE A 96 -7.87 -0.99 -10.82
C PHE A 96 -6.83 -1.28 -11.91
N LEU A 97 -5.59 -1.57 -11.50
CA LEU A 97 -4.48 -1.87 -12.41
C LEU A 97 -4.47 -3.33 -12.89
N GLY A 98 -5.22 -4.23 -12.25
CA GLY A 98 -5.18 -5.67 -12.50
C GLY A 98 -3.86 -6.31 -12.06
N ILE A 99 -3.26 -5.80 -10.98
CA ILE A 99 -2.02 -6.31 -10.39
C ILE A 99 -2.38 -7.31 -9.30
N ASP A 100 -1.79 -8.51 -9.33
CA ASP A 100 -1.88 -9.44 -8.20
C ASP A 100 -0.95 -8.99 -7.05
N LYS A 101 -1.45 -9.01 -5.82
CA LYS A 101 -0.70 -8.57 -4.62
C LYS A 101 0.58 -9.37 -4.40
N ASP A 102 0.58 -10.68 -4.67
CA ASP A 102 1.72 -11.55 -4.39
C ASP A 102 2.77 -11.40 -5.49
N VAL A 103 2.33 -11.21 -6.74
CA VAL A 103 3.21 -10.80 -7.86
C VAL A 103 3.87 -9.46 -7.57
N TYR A 104 3.09 -8.48 -7.12
CA TYR A 104 3.62 -7.16 -6.76
C TYR A 104 4.66 -7.27 -5.64
N LEU A 105 4.32 -7.96 -4.55
CA LEU A 105 5.22 -8.18 -3.42
C LEU A 105 6.51 -8.90 -3.84
N ALA A 106 6.45 -9.85 -4.77
CA ALA A 106 7.64 -10.49 -5.33
C ALA A 106 8.54 -9.50 -6.08
N LYS A 107 7.95 -8.59 -6.87
CA LYS A 107 8.69 -7.53 -7.58
C LYS A 107 9.30 -6.49 -6.64
N LEU A 108 8.63 -6.15 -5.53
CA LEU A 108 9.20 -5.28 -4.49
C LEU A 108 10.53 -5.81 -3.95
N LYS A 109 10.68 -7.14 -3.84
CA LYS A 109 11.93 -7.76 -3.37
C LYS A 109 13.05 -7.75 -4.39
N GLN A 110 12.76 -7.46 -5.65
CA GLN A 110 13.70 -7.56 -6.78
C GLN A 110 14.09 -6.20 -7.35
N LEU A 111 13.17 -5.23 -7.29
CA LEU A 111 13.30 -3.94 -7.97
C LEU A 111 13.40 -2.80 -6.97
N ASP A 112 14.29 -1.85 -7.25
CA ASP A 112 14.25 -0.51 -6.66
C ASP A 112 13.02 0.27 -7.15
N ASP A 113 12.76 1.44 -6.56
CA ASP A 113 11.54 2.21 -6.87
C ASP A 113 11.50 2.65 -8.34
N ALA A 114 12.61 3.09 -8.93
CA ALA A 114 12.65 3.54 -10.32
C ALA A 114 12.31 2.40 -11.30
N LYS A 115 12.93 1.22 -11.11
CA LYS A 115 12.65 0.05 -11.94
C LYS A 115 11.26 -0.51 -11.70
N LEU A 116 10.78 -0.48 -10.46
CA LEU A 116 9.42 -0.91 -10.12
C LEU A 116 8.39 0.01 -10.79
N GLU A 117 8.60 1.32 -10.74
CA GLU A 117 7.73 2.30 -11.37
C GLU A 117 7.65 2.08 -12.88
N GLN A 118 8.80 1.91 -13.53
CA GLN A 118 8.87 1.59 -14.95
C GLN A 118 8.16 0.27 -15.27
N TRP A 119 8.39 -0.80 -14.49
CA TRP A 119 7.73 -2.08 -14.68
C TRP A 119 6.21 -1.98 -14.55
N VAL A 120 5.71 -1.26 -13.54
CA VAL A 120 4.27 -1.02 -13.39
C VAL A 120 3.72 -0.24 -14.59
N LYS A 121 4.44 0.81 -14.99
CA LYS A 121 4.05 1.68 -16.10
C LYS A 121 3.90 0.89 -17.40
N GLU A 122 4.91 0.09 -17.74
CA GLU A 122 4.95 -0.69 -18.97
C GLU A 122 3.98 -1.89 -18.96
N THR A 123 3.83 -2.55 -17.81
CA THR A 123 3.06 -3.80 -17.73
C THR A 123 1.57 -3.57 -17.54
N TYR A 124 1.18 -2.57 -16.74
CA TYR A 124 -0.21 -2.39 -16.29
C TYR A 124 -0.79 -1.04 -16.68
N VAL A 125 -0.08 0.06 -16.40
CA VAL A 125 -0.59 1.42 -16.66
C VAL A 125 -0.75 1.68 -18.15
N SER A 126 0.14 1.13 -18.99
CA SER A 126 0.08 1.20 -20.45
C SER A 126 -1.22 0.66 -21.05
N ARG A 127 -1.98 -0.15 -20.31
CA ARG A 127 -3.28 -0.72 -20.70
C ARG A 127 -4.46 0.20 -20.37
N LYS A 128 -4.20 1.34 -19.73
CA LYS A 128 -5.19 2.34 -19.33
C LYS A 128 -4.92 3.63 -20.08
N SER A 129 -5.97 4.32 -20.47
CA SER A 129 -5.86 5.68 -21.00
C SER A 129 -5.50 6.68 -19.89
N ALA A 130 -4.89 7.79 -20.27
CA ALA A 130 -4.61 8.89 -19.34
C ALA A 130 -5.90 9.41 -18.66
N ALA A 131 -7.03 9.41 -19.39
CA ALA A 131 -8.32 9.83 -18.86
C ALA A 131 -8.84 8.86 -17.78
N GLU A 132 -8.70 7.54 -17.97
CA GLU A 132 -9.08 6.55 -16.96
C GLU A 132 -8.25 6.69 -15.68
N ILE A 133 -6.95 6.92 -15.82
CA ILE A 133 -6.05 7.11 -14.67
C ILE A 133 -6.42 8.40 -13.92
N ALA A 134 -6.64 9.51 -14.64
CA ALA A 134 -7.04 10.77 -14.03
C ALA A 134 -8.38 10.67 -13.31
N GLN A 135 -9.37 10.00 -13.92
CA GLN A 135 -10.67 9.76 -13.31
C GLN A 135 -10.55 8.88 -12.06
N TRP A 136 -9.76 7.81 -12.12
CA TRP A 136 -9.53 6.95 -10.96
C TRP A 136 -8.81 7.70 -9.83
N ASN A 137 -7.76 8.47 -10.15
CA ASN A 137 -7.04 9.28 -9.16
C ASN A 137 -8.01 10.25 -8.47
N ALA A 138 -8.78 11.01 -9.26
CA ALA A 138 -9.75 11.97 -8.72
C ALA A 138 -10.80 11.28 -7.83
N ALA A 139 -11.37 10.16 -8.28
CA ALA A 139 -12.36 9.41 -7.52
C ALA A 139 -11.79 8.81 -6.23
N PHE A 140 -10.58 8.25 -6.29
CA PHE A 140 -9.92 7.67 -5.12
C PHE A 140 -9.65 8.73 -4.05
N LEU A 141 -9.22 9.92 -4.47
CA LEU A 141 -8.94 11.04 -3.57
C LEU A 141 -10.19 11.63 -2.89
N GLN A 142 -11.38 11.30 -3.40
CA GLN A 142 -12.68 11.72 -2.84
C GLN A 142 -13.39 10.62 -2.04
N ARG A 143 -12.76 9.46 -1.82
CA ARG A 143 -13.38 8.37 -1.07
C ARG A 143 -13.67 8.78 0.37
N SER A 144 -14.95 8.76 0.73
CA SER A 144 -15.47 8.94 2.08
C SER A 144 -16.09 7.63 2.59
N PRO A 145 -16.25 7.47 3.91
CA PRO A 145 -17.09 6.41 4.44
C PRO A 145 -18.55 6.58 3.96
N GLU A 146 -19.26 5.47 3.83
CA GLU A 146 -20.69 5.47 3.54
C GLU A 146 -21.48 5.97 4.74
N LYS A 147 -22.45 6.86 4.51
CA LYS A 147 -23.28 7.44 5.56
C LYS A 147 -24.11 6.36 6.27
N GLY A 148 -24.10 6.36 7.60
CA GLY A 148 -24.76 5.39 8.45
C GLY A 148 -24.02 4.06 8.60
N SER A 149 -22.85 3.90 7.98
CA SER A 149 -22.05 2.68 8.09
C SER A 149 -21.15 2.66 9.33
N ASP A 150 -20.73 1.48 9.76
CA ASP A 150 -19.69 1.32 10.79
C ASP A 150 -18.39 2.03 10.40
N SER A 151 -18.12 2.14 9.09
CA SER A 151 -16.96 2.89 8.58
C SER A 151 -17.08 4.39 8.83
N GLU A 152 -18.28 4.97 8.82
CA GLU A 152 -18.50 6.38 9.17
C GLU A 152 -18.28 6.60 10.67
N ALA A 153 -18.84 5.74 11.52
CA ALA A 153 -18.61 5.83 12.97
C ALA A 153 -17.12 5.75 13.31
N TYR A 154 -16.42 4.80 12.68
CA TYR A 154 -14.97 4.65 12.83
C TYR A 154 -14.20 5.87 12.31
N PHE A 155 -14.56 6.39 11.13
CA PHE A 155 -13.96 7.61 10.57
C PHE A 155 -14.11 8.81 11.51
N VAL A 156 -15.32 9.05 12.03
CA VAL A 156 -15.60 10.17 12.94
C VAL A 156 -14.81 10.02 14.24
N ASN A 157 -14.75 8.82 14.81
CA ASN A 157 -13.96 8.56 16.01
C ASN A 157 -12.47 8.86 15.77
N LEU A 158 -11.90 8.37 14.66
CA LEU A 158 -10.51 8.63 14.29
C LEU A 158 -10.25 10.12 14.09
N ARG A 159 -11.12 10.82 13.35
CA ARG A 159 -11.02 12.27 13.14
C ARG A 159 -11.04 13.03 14.46
N ASN A 160 -11.89 12.64 15.40
CA ASN A 160 -11.97 13.29 16.71
C ASN A 160 -10.71 13.08 17.56
N GLN A 161 -10.00 11.96 17.37
CA GLN A 161 -8.71 11.70 18.04
C GLN A 161 -7.55 12.48 17.38
N VAL A 162 -7.56 12.56 16.05
CA VAL A 162 -6.46 13.14 15.26
C VAL A 162 -6.55 14.65 15.16
N ALA A 163 -7.75 15.16 14.87
CA ALA A 163 -8.01 16.57 14.57
C ALA A 163 -9.48 16.92 14.89
N PRO A 164 -9.88 17.02 16.17
CA PRO A 164 -11.27 17.21 16.58
C PRO A 164 -11.93 18.49 16.02
N GLY A 165 -11.15 19.53 15.73
CA GLY A 165 -11.65 20.77 15.11
C GLY A 165 -11.80 20.71 13.59
N ARG A 166 -11.40 19.63 12.93
CA ARG A 166 -11.41 19.49 11.47
C ARG A 166 -12.66 18.78 10.97
N THR A 167 -13.84 19.28 11.35
CA THR A 167 -15.12 18.70 10.90
C THR A 167 -15.34 18.79 9.39
N ASP A 168 -14.59 19.66 8.71
CA ASP A 168 -14.50 19.79 7.25
C ASP A 168 -13.83 18.58 6.56
N VAL A 169 -13.11 17.74 7.31
CA VAL A 169 -12.49 16.53 6.78
C VAL A 169 -13.50 15.40 6.73
N THR A 170 -13.79 14.97 5.50
CA THR A 170 -14.80 13.95 5.17
C THR A 170 -14.27 12.80 4.33
N THR A 171 -13.01 12.85 3.87
CA THR A 171 -12.40 11.82 3.01
C THR A 171 -11.30 11.06 3.74
N TRP A 172 -11.13 9.77 3.40
CA TRP A 172 -10.05 8.93 3.94
C TRP A 172 -8.65 9.48 3.65
N PRO A 173 -8.32 9.93 2.42
CA PRO A 173 -7.00 10.47 2.12
C PRO A 173 -6.63 11.68 2.99
N ASP A 174 -7.58 12.59 3.25
CA ASP A 174 -7.36 13.74 4.12
C ASP A 174 -7.13 13.33 5.58
N LEU A 175 -7.96 12.42 6.09
CA LEU A 175 -7.82 11.96 7.48
C LEU A 175 -6.49 11.25 7.70
N LEU A 176 -6.04 10.44 6.73
CA LEU A 176 -4.75 9.76 6.76
C LEU A 176 -3.57 10.74 6.72
N ASP A 177 -3.63 11.76 5.86
CA ASP A 177 -2.59 12.79 5.83
C ASP A 177 -2.53 13.57 7.14
N LEU A 178 -3.67 13.92 7.75
CA LEU A 178 -3.70 14.56 9.07
C LEU A 178 -3.13 13.68 10.18
N ASP A 179 -3.48 12.39 10.18
CA ASP A 179 -2.98 11.44 11.17
C ASP A 179 -1.45 11.34 11.12
N GLU A 180 -0.92 11.30 9.90
CA GLU A 180 0.51 11.24 9.57
C GLU A 180 1.20 12.61 9.55
N LYS A 181 0.56 13.63 10.14
CA LYS A 181 1.11 14.98 10.35
C LYS A 181 1.47 15.73 9.08
N ARG A 182 0.78 15.44 7.98
CA ARG A 182 0.86 16.18 6.71
C ARG A 182 -0.20 17.29 6.67
N PRO A 183 0.10 18.41 5.98
CA PRO A 183 -0.86 19.50 5.84
C PRO A 183 -2.03 19.08 4.95
N VAL A 184 -3.25 19.41 5.38
CA VAL A 184 -4.49 19.22 4.62
C VAL A 184 -5.25 20.55 4.57
N PRO A 185 -5.60 21.08 3.38
CA PRO A 185 -6.34 22.33 3.25
C PRO A 185 -7.65 22.32 4.04
N VAL A 186 -7.99 23.45 4.65
CA VAL A 186 -9.30 23.64 5.29
C VAL A 186 -10.34 23.90 4.21
N ARG A 187 -11.46 23.18 4.27
CA ARG A 187 -12.60 23.41 3.36
C ARG A 187 -13.72 24.11 4.11
N ALA A 188 -14.32 25.10 3.48
CA ALA A 188 -15.44 25.88 4.01
C ALA A 188 -16.77 25.12 3.83
#